data_AF-A0A7Y5C8I6-F1
#
_entry.id   AF-A0A7Y5C8I6-F1
#
_cell.length_a   1.000
_cell.length_b   1.000
_cell.length_c   1.000
_cell.angle_alpha   90.00
_cell.angle_beta   90.00
_cell.angle_gamma   90.00
#
_symmetry.space_group_name_H-M   'P 1'
#
loop_
_entity.id
_entity.type
_entity.pdbx_description
1 polymer ?
#
loop_
_entity_poly.entity_id
_entity_poly.type
_entity_poly.pdbx_seq_one_letter_code
_entity_poly.pdbx_strand_id
1 'polypeptide(L)'
;MAGPSTNKKIAGVGAYVFVVLLVDALAATGARWRLDVGVVDFTVNWSVFLWRGDGSLSQFDFFKFVFWLVIPATFSFRTLDWGYFGFARWKRADVPLLIAMGAVGLACVLAILFIPQLREYYHSRADASWSEKLAALRQMALWNISWLPGWEFLHRYFLLRPFVERWPKWGWVVVPVSEALYHLQKDPIEMAAMFVAGIVFTLWTVARKNLMLPLIVHAAVEVGLAVFLVLV
;
A
#
# COMPACT_ATOMS: atom_id res chain seq x y z
N MET A 1 31.92 -3.87 5.90
CA MET A 1 31.02 -4.07 7.06
C MET A 1 30.33 -2.74 7.34
N ALA A 2 29.01 -2.71 7.48
CA ALA A 2 28.29 -1.45 7.77
C ALA A 2 28.58 -1.00 9.21
N GLY A 3 28.74 0.31 9.41
CA GLY A 3 29.02 0.87 10.74
C GLY A 3 27.82 0.74 11.70
N PRO A 4 28.04 0.90 13.02
CA PRO A 4 26.98 0.81 14.03
C PRO A 4 25.77 1.73 13.78
N SER A 5 25.99 2.89 13.15
CA SER A 5 24.93 3.84 12.78
C SER A 5 23.97 3.30 11.72
N THR A 6 24.48 2.53 10.76
CA THR A 6 23.66 1.91 9.70
C THR A 6 22.72 0.85 10.27
N ASN A 7 23.19 0.03 11.21
CA ASN A 7 22.36 -1.01 11.83
C ASN A 7 21.21 -0.39 12.65
N LYS A 8 21.47 0.69 13.40
CA LYS A 8 20.43 1.43 14.13
C LYS A 8 19.36 2.00 13.20
N LYS A 9 19.77 2.58 12.06
CA LYS A 9 18.83 3.11 11.06
C LYS A 9 17.90 2.02 10.52
N ILE A 10 18.45 0.87 10.14
CA ILE A 10 17.69 -0.25 9.58
C ILE A 10 16.71 -0.81 10.60
N ALA A 11 17.16 -1.02 11.84
CA ALA A 11 16.30 -1.47 12.92
C ALA A 11 15.16 -0.48 13.18
N GLY A 12 15.46 0.82 13.20
CA GLY A 12 14.45 1.87 13.39
C GLY A 12 13.42 1.92 12.27
N VAL A 13 13.85 1.88 11.01
CA VAL A 13 12.94 1.87 9.85
C VAL A 13 12.10 0.59 9.82
N GLY A 14 12.72 -0.58 10.01
CA GLY A 14 12.01 -1.86 10.04
C GLY A 14 10.98 -1.93 11.16
N ALA A 15 11.36 -1.52 12.37
CA ALA A 15 10.45 -1.47 13.52
C ALA A 15 9.29 -0.49 13.28
N TYR A 16 9.58 0.71 12.73
CA TYR A 16 8.55 1.68 12.39
C TYR A 16 7.52 1.11 11.42
N VAL A 17 7.97 0.55 10.30
CA VAL A 17 7.07 0.01 9.27
C VAL A 17 6.26 -1.15 9.83
N PHE A 18 6.89 -2.07 10.57
CA PHE A 18 6.20 -3.18 11.21
C PHE A 18 5.09 -2.69 12.16
N VAL A 19 5.40 -1.74 13.04
CA VAL A 19 4.42 -1.20 14.00
C VAL A 19 3.27 -0.51 13.28
N VAL A 20 3.55 0.34 12.30
CA VAL A 20 2.50 1.09 11.59
C VAL A 20 1.58 0.16 10.80
N LEU A 21 2.12 -0.87 10.14
CA LEU A 21 1.31 -1.87 9.44
C LEU A 21 0.51 -2.73 10.41
N LEU A 22 1.10 -3.13 11.54
CA LEU A 22 0.40 -3.91 12.57
C LEU A 22 -0.76 -3.12 13.18
N VAL A 23 -0.53 -1.86 13.55
CA VAL A 23 -1.57 -0.98 14.11
C VAL A 23 -2.73 -0.82 13.13
N ASP A 24 -2.43 -0.56 11.85
CA ASP A 24 -3.47 -0.42 10.83
C ASP A 24 -4.25 -1.72 10.60
N ALA A 25 -3.55 -2.86 10.52
CA ALA A 25 -4.20 -4.16 10.37
C ALA A 25 -5.11 -4.52 11.57
N LEU A 26 -4.67 -4.23 12.79
CA LEU A 26 -5.47 -4.41 14.00
C LEU A 26 -6.68 -3.48 14.03
N ALA A 27 -6.50 -2.23 13.60
CA ALA A 27 -7.59 -1.26 13.51
C ALA A 27 -8.63 -1.67 12.44
N ALA A 28 -8.18 -2.10 11.27
CA ALA A 28 -9.02 -2.54 10.15
C ALA A 28 -9.84 -3.80 10.46
N THR A 29 -9.30 -4.71 11.28
CA THR A 29 -10.01 -5.91 11.74
C THR A 29 -10.93 -5.66 12.93
N GLY A 30 -10.96 -4.43 13.47
CA GLY A 30 -11.76 -4.10 14.65
C GLY A 30 -11.29 -4.82 15.92
N ALA A 31 -10.01 -5.18 15.99
CA ALA A 31 -9.45 -5.95 17.09
C ALA A 31 -9.69 -5.25 18.45
N ARG A 32 -10.09 -6.04 19.44
CA ARG A 32 -10.21 -5.61 20.83
C ARG A 32 -9.46 -6.57 21.71
N TRP A 33 -8.47 -6.08 22.45
CA TRP A 33 -7.69 -6.91 23.36
C TRP A 33 -8.06 -6.56 24.79
N ARG A 34 -8.48 -7.56 25.54
CA ARG A 34 -8.65 -7.44 26.99
C ARG A 34 -7.35 -7.85 27.65
N LEU A 35 -6.76 -6.93 28.41
CA LEU A 35 -5.57 -7.17 29.20
C LEU A 35 -5.99 -7.16 30.67
N ASP A 36 -5.87 -8.32 31.30
CA ASP A 36 -6.05 -8.51 32.73
C ASP A 36 -4.66 -8.57 33.37
N VAL A 37 -4.30 -7.53 34.12
CA VAL A 37 -3.04 -7.48 34.90
C VAL A 37 -3.29 -7.70 36.39
N GLY A 38 -4.35 -8.44 36.74
CA GLY A 38 -4.69 -8.89 38.09
C GLY A 38 -5.38 -7.84 38.97
N VAL A 39 -5.03 -6.55 38.80
CA VAL A 39 -5.62 -5.43 39.56
C VAL A 39 -6.37 -4.45 38.65
N VAL A 40 -6.06 -4.46 37.34
CA VAL A 40 -6.67 -3.58 36.34
C VAL A 40 -7.05 -4.42 35.13
N ASP A 41 -8.34 -4.39 34.80
CA ASP A 41 -8.87 -4.86 33.53
C ASP A 41 -8.96 -3.66 32.59
N PHE A 42 -8.25 -3.68 31.47
CA PHE A 42 -8.46 -2.66 30.43
C PHE A 42 -8.60 -3.29 29.04
N THR A 43 -9.46 -2.67 28.23
CA THR A 43 -9.68 -3.08 26.84
C THR A 43 -8.98 -2.11 25.91
N VAL A 44 -8.04 -2.60 25.12
CA VAL A 44 -7.44 -1.85 24.01
C VAL A 44 -8.34 -2.01 22.79
N ASN A 45 -9.00 -0.93 22.39
CA ASN A 45 -9.79 -0.86 21.16
C ASN A 45 -8.95 -0.25 20.04
N TRP A 46 -8.48 -1.09 19.12
CA TRP A 46 -7.60 -0.65 18.02
C TRP A 46 -8.32 0.23 16.99
N SER A 47 -9.65 0.23 16.96
CA SER A 47 -10.43 1.13 16.08
C SER A 47 -10.21 2.62 16.37
N VAL A 48 -9.58 2.99 17.49
CA VAL A 48 -9.15 4.36 17.77
C VAL A 48 -8.18 4.91 16.70
N PHE A 49 -7.53 4.04 15.93
CA PHE A 49 -6.62 4.42 14.84
C PHE A 49 -7.32 4.53 13.47
N LEU A 50 -8.64 4.33 13.38
CA LEU A 50 -9.42 4.59 12.17
C LEU A 50 -9.69 6.10 12.01
N TRP A 51 -8.62 6.86 11.74
CA TRP A 51 -8.69 8.31 11.63
C TRP A 51 -9.27 8.72 10.27
N ARG A 52 -10.60 8.86 10.23
CA ARG A 52 -11.33 9.39 9.08
C ARG A 52 -11.73 10.84 9.32
N GLY A 53 -11.82 11.61 8.24
CA GLY A 53 -12.37 12.97 8.29
C GLY A 53 -13.87 12.98 8.56
N ASP A 54 -14.42 14.18 8.69
CA ASP A 54 -15.85 14.42 8.67
C ASP A 54 -16.31 14.93 7.29
N GLY A 55 -17.63 14.95 7.07
CA GLY A 55 -18.27 15.50 5.88
C GLY A 55 -17.64 15.03 4.57
N SER A 56 -17.06 15.98 3.82
CA SER A 56 -16.51 15.73 2.49
C SER A 56 -15.19 14.95 2.48
N LEU A 57 -14.55 14.76 3.63
CA LEU A 57 -13.30 14.00 3.82
C LEU A 57 -13.53 12.68 4.58
N SER A 58 -14.77 12.26 4.76
CA SER A 58 -15.13 11.02 5.46
C SER A 58 -14.46 9.74 4.94
N GLN A 59 -14.04 9.73 3.67
CA GLN A 59 -13.32 8.61 3.06
C GLN A 59 -11.80 8.77 3.04
N PHE A 60 -11.29 9.93 3.46
CA PHE A 60 -9.85 10.16 3.57
C PHE A 60 -9.31 9.50 4.84
N ASP A 61 -8.30 8.65 4.72
CA ASP A 61 -7.64 7.98 5.84
C ASP A 61 -6.41 8.78 6.30
N PHE A 62 -6.60 9.57 7.36
CA PHE A 62 -5.54 10.40 7.92
C PHE A 62 -4.44 9.56 8.56
N PHE A 63 -4.75 8.38 9.09
CA PHE A 63 -3.74 7.50 9.69
C PHE A 63 -2.77 7.05 8.60
N LYS A 64 -3.27 6.47 7.50
CA LYS A 64 -2.44 6.03 6.38
C LYS A 64 -1.69 7.21 5.77
N PHE A 65 -2.34 8.35 5.56
CA PHE A 65 -1.67 9.53 5.01
C PHE A 65 -0.50 10.00 5.89
N VAL A 66 -0.71 10.13 7.20
CA VAL A 66 0.31 10.63 8.11
C VAL A 66 1.43 9.60 8.31
N PHE A 67 1.09 8.36 8.63
CA PHE A 67 2.08 7.35 9.03
C PHE A 67 2.72 6.63 7.84
N TRP A 68 2.06 6.54 6.68
CA TRP A 68 2.65 5.91 5.50
C TRP A 68 3.37 6.93 4.60
N LEU A 69 2.94 8.20 4.61
CA LEU A 69 3.57 9.24 3.77
C LEU A 69 4.28 10.33 4.58
N VAL A 70 3.55 11.13 5.36
CA VAL A 70 4.08 12.39 5.94
C VAL A 70 5.29 12.14 6.84
N ILE A 71 5.17 11.21 7.79
CA ILE A 71 6.26 10.89 8.72
C ILE A 71 7.47 10.29 7.99
N PRO A 72 7.32 9.22 7.17
CA PRO A 72 8.41 8.69 6.36
C PRO A 72 9.09 9.73 5.46
N ALA A 73 8.30 10.60 4.82
CA ALA A 73 8.81 11.66 3.97
C ALA A 73 9.62 12.68 4.78
N THR A 74 9.13 13.08 5.96
CA THR A 74 9.84 14.00 6.86
C THR A 74 11.19 13.44 7.31
N PHE A 75 11.23 12.17 7.73
CA PHE A 75 12.48 11.50 8.11
C PHE A 75 13.44 11.32 6.93
N SER A 76 12.91 11.20 5.71
CA SER A 76 13.72 11.00 4.51
C SER A 76 14.15 12.30 3.84
N PHE A 77 13.49 13.43 4.13
CA PHE A 77 13.54 14.66 3.33
C PHE A 77 14.96 15.12 3.03
N ARG A 78 15.84 15.16 4.05
CA ARG A 78 17.24 15.58 3.88
C ARG A 78 18.09 14.63 3.05
N THR A 79 17.66 13.38 2.92
CA THR A 79 18.36 12.33 2.18
C THR A 79 17.57 11.87 0.96
N LEU A 80 16.52 12.61 0.59
CA LEU A 80 15.59 12.24 -0.44
C LEU A 80 16.30 12.24 -1.80
N ASP A 81 16.14 11.13 -2.51
CA ASP A 81 16.68 10.96 -3.85
C ASP A 81 15.55 11.21 -4.83
N TRP A 82 15.46 12.45 -5.31
CA TRP A 82 14.43 12.90 -6.24
C TRP A 82 14.39 12.09 -7.54
N GLY A 83 15.47 11.39 -7.90
CA GLY A 83 15.49 10.48 -9.05
C GLY A 83 14.55 9.28 -8.90
N TYR A 84 14.03 8.99 -7.70
CA TYR A 84 12.98 7.99 -7.51
C TYR A 84 11.60 8.44 -8.00
N PHE A 85 11.35 9.76 -8.09
CA PHE A 85 10.03 10.38 -8.29
C PHE A 85 9.85 10.97 -9.69
N GLY A 86 10.45 10.35 -10.69
CA GLY A 86 10.31 10.81 -12.07
C GLY A 86 10.73 9.75 -13.09
N PHE A 87 10.82 10.14 -14.36
CA PHE A 87 11.10 9.22 -15.46
C PHE A 87 12.58 9.21 -15.88
N ALA A 88 13.45 9.98 -15.21
CA ALA A 88 14.84 10.13 -15.60
C ALA A 88 15.66 8.83 -15.58
N ARG A 89 15.27 7.85 -14.75
CA ARG A 89 15.94 6.53 -14.62
C ARG A 89 15.30 5.44 -15.47
N TRP A 90 14.26 5.78 -16.23
CA TRP A 90 13.57 4.82 -17.08
C TRP A 90 14.38 4.50 -18.32
N LYS A 91 14.33 3.24 -18.72
CA LYS A 91 14.79 2.75 -20.02
C LYS A 91 13.59 2.65 -20.95
N ARG A 92 13.84 2.65 -22.26
CA ARG A 92 12.78 2.48 -23.27
C ARG A 92 11.95 1.21 -23.05
N ALA A 93 12.57 0.13 -22.55
CA ALA A 93 11.89 -1.12 -22.23
C ALA A 93 10.95 -1.05 -21.01
N ASP A 94 11.05 -0.01 -20.17
CA ASP A 94 10.18 0.14 -19.00
C ASP A 94 8.77 0.63 -19.41
N VAL A 95 8.62 1.27 -20.56
CA VAL A 95 7.32 1.70 -21.11
C VAL A 95 6.44 0.51 -21.54
N PRO A 96 6.89 -0.43 -22.39
CA PRO A 96 6.09 -1.61 -22.69
C PRO A 96 5.87 -2.49 -21.45
N LEU A 97 6.82 -2.51 -20.51
CA LEU A 97 6.61 -3.19 -19.22
C LEU A 97 5.46 -2.53 -18.41
N LEU A 98 5.44 -1.20 -18.32
CA LEU A 98 4.34 -0.47 -17.67
C LEU A 98 2.99 -0.84 -18.30
N ILE A 99 2.90 -0.84 -19.63
CA ILE A 99 1.68 -1.19 -20.37
C ILE A 99 1.27 -2.64 -20.08
N ALA A 100 2.22 -3.58 -20.16
CA ALA A 100 1.95 -4.99 -19.91
C ALA A 100 1.46 -5.23 -18.47
N MET A 101 2.11 -4.63 -17.48
CA MET A 101 1.71 -4.75 -16.08
C MET A 101 0.36 -4.08 -15.79
N GLY A 102 0.10 -2.92 -16.39
CA GLY A 102 -1.20 -2.27 -16.32
C GLY A 102 -2.31 -3.14 -16.93
N ALA A 103 -2.06 -3.73 -18.10
CA ALA A 103 -3.02 -4.64 -18.75
C ALA A 103 -3.29 -5.90 -17.90
N VAL A 104 -2.26 -6.52 -17.33
CA VAL A 104 -2.41 -7.66 -16.40
C VAL A 104 -3.20 -7.24 -15.16
N GLY A 105 -2.90 -6.08 -14.57
CA GLY A 105 -3.64 -5.58 -13.41
C GLY A 105 -5.12 -5.33 -13.70
N LEU A 106 -5.45 -4.73 -14.84
CA LEU A 106 -6.84 -4.54 -15.27
C LEU A 106 -7.53 -5.87 -15.60
N ALA A 107 -6.81 -6.85 -16.15
CA ALA A 107 -7.33 -8.20 -16.33
C ALA A 107 -7.65 -8.88 -14.99
N CYS A 108 -6.84 -8.67 -13.95
CA CYS A 108 -7.15 -9.12 -12.60
C CYS A 108 -8.41 -8.44 -12.03
N VAL A 109 -8.66 -7.16 -12.33
CA VAL A 109 -9.94 -6.50 -11.98
C VAL A 109 -11.11 -7.19 -12.70
N LEU A 110 -10.98 -7.48 -13.99
CA LEU A 110 -12.03 -8.18 -14.74
C LEU A 110 -12.25 -9.63 -14.26
N ALA A 111 -11.25 -10.26 -13.64
CA ALA A 111 -11.39 -11.59 -13.04
C ALA A 111 -12.47 -11.62 -11.94
N ILE A 112 -12.82 -10.48 -11.34
CA ILE A 112 -13.95 -10.36 -10.41
C ILE A 112 -15.22 -10.92 -11.05
N LEU A 113 -15.47 -10.74 -12.36
CA LEU A 113 -16.66 -11.26 -13.03
C LEU A 113 -16.79 -12.79 -12.97
N PHE A 114 -15.67 -13.49 -12.85
CA PHE A 114 -15.59 -14.94 -13.01
C PHE A 114 -15.32 -15.68 -11.69
N ILE A 115 -14.84 -14.98 -10.66
CA ILE A 115 -14.50 -15.57 -9.36
C ILE A 115 -15.57 -15.20 -8.34
N PRO A 116 -16.44 -16.15 -7.91
CA PRO A 116 -17.55 -15.87 -7.00
C PRO A 116 -17.15 -15.16 -5.71
N GLN A 117 -16.06 -15.61 -5.09
CA GLN A 117 -15.55 -15.04 -3.83
C GLN A 117 -15.19 -13.56 -3.97
N LEU A 118 -14.62 -13.17 -5.12
CA LEU A 118 -14.29 -11.77 -5.38
C LEU A 118 -15.54 -10.92 -5.61
N ARG A 119 -16.61 -11.45 -6.24
CA ARG A 119 -17.88 -10.71 -6.41
C ARG A 119 -18.60 -10.47 -5.09
N GLU A 120 -18.51 -11.42 -4.18
CA GLU A 120 -19.07 -11.27 -2.83
C GLU A 120 -18.35 -10.17 -2.05
N TYR A 121 -17.06 -9.98 -2.29
CA TYR A 121 -16.28 -8.92 -1.65
C TYR A 121 -16.42 -7.55 -2.35
N TYR A 122 -16.42 -7.53 -3.68
CA TYR A 122 -16.47 -6.33 -4.51
C TYR A 122 -17.87 -6.08 -5.06
N HIS A 123 -18.72 -5.44 -4.26
CA HIS A 123 -20.10 -5.15 -4.65
C HIS A 123 -20.19 -4.07 -5.74
N SER A 124 -20.82 -4.44 -6.86
CA SER A 124 -21.16 -3.51 -7.93
C SER A 124 -22.18 -2.46 -7.49
N ARG A 125 -22.07 -1.28 -8.11
CA ARG A 125 -23.01 -0.16 -8.07
C ARG A 125 -23.47 0.23 -9.47
N ALA A 126 -23.46 -0.73 -10.42
CA ALA A 126 -23.85 -0.48 -11.80
C ALA A 126 -25.31 0.01 -11.92
N ASP A 127 -26.20 -0.42 -11.03
CA ASP A 127 -27.61 -0.03 -11.03
C ASP A 127 -27.89 1.32 -10.31
N ALA A 128 -26.87 1.94 -9.70
CA ALA A 128 -27.02 3.21 -9.00
C ALA A 128 -27.25 4.38 -9.97
N SER A 129 -27.83 5.48 -9.49
CA SER A 129 -27.96 6.71 -10.27
C SER A 129 -26.61 7.35 -10.58
N TRP A 130 -26.53 8.20 -11.60
CA TRP A 130 -25.28 8.86 -11.98
C TRP A 130 -24.68 9.74 -10.86
N SER A 131 -25.53 10.40 -10.07
CA SER A 131 -25.08 11.19 -8.92
C SER A 131 -24.42 10.31 -7.85
N GLU A 132 -24.99 9.13 -7.58
CA GLU A 132 -24.44 8.16 -6.62
C GLU A 132 -23.12 7.55 -7.13
N LYS A 133 -23.03 7.23 -8.41
CA LYS A 133 -21.78 6.74 -9.04
C LYS A 133 -20.67 7.79 -8.95
N LEU A 134 -20.97 9.05 -9.25
CA LEU A 134 -19.99 10.14 -9.15
C LEU A 134 -19.56 10.37 -7.70
N ALA A 135 -20.49 10.28 -6.74
CA ALA A 135 -20.17 10.34 -5.32
C ALA A 135 -19.25 9.19 -4.90
N ALA A 136 -19.53 7.95 -5.35
CA ALA A 136 -18.69 6.78 -5.09
C ALA A 136 -17.28 6.94 -5.68
N LEU A 137 -17.15 7.40 -6.92
CA LEU A 137 -15.85 7.66 -7.54
C LEU A 137 -15.05 8.71 -6.79
N ARG A 138 -15.69 9.81 -6.35
CA ARG A 138 -15.04 10.83 -5.51
C ARG A 138 -14.56 10.25 -4.19
N GLN A 139 -15.38 9.42 -3.55
CA GLN A 139 -15.05 8.74 -2.31
C GLN A 139 -13.84 7.81 -2.46
N MET A 140 -13.84 6.98 -3.52
CA MET A 140 -12.72 6.10 -3.84
C MET A 140 -11.45 6.89 -4.20
N ALA A 141 -11.58 8.02 -4.90
CA ALA A 141 -10.45 8.89 -5.18
C ALA A 141 -9.83 9.48 -3.89
N LEU A 142 -10.65 9.95 -2.95
CA LEU A 142 -10.18 10.45 -1.65
C LEU A 142 -9.49 9.35 -0.85
N TRP A 143 -10.07 8.15 -0.83
CA TRP A 143 -9.45 6.97 -0.26
C TRP A 143 -8.08 6.73 -0.89
N ASN A 144 -8.00 6.58 -2.21
CA ASN A 144 -6.75 6.28 -2.92
C ASN A 144 -5.67 7.35 -2.70
N ILE A 145 -6.02 8.63 -2.72
CA ILE A 145 -5.07 9.72 -2.45
C ILE A 145 -4.52 9.63 -1.02
N SER A 146 -5.34 9.21 -0.05
CA SER A 146 -4.93 9.16 1.35
C SER A 146 -3.88 8.10 1.66
N TRP A 147 -3.83 6.99 0.91
CA TRP A 147 -2.94 5.88 1.24
C TRP A 147 -1.99 5.47 0.13
N LEU A 148 -2.38 5.52 -1.15
CA LEU A 148 -1.63 4.89 -2.24
C LEU A 148 -0.22 5.49 -2.41
N PRO A 149 -0.03 6.83 -2.45
CA PRO A 149 1.32 7.39 -2.52
C PRO A 149 2.16 7.03 -1.28
N GLY A 150 1.54 7.00 -0.11
CA GLY A 150 2.18 6.59 1.15
C GLY A 150 2.60 5.13 1.13
N TRP A 151 1.76 4.24 0.63
CA TRP A 151 2.05 2.81 0.52
C TRP A 151 3.28 2.55 -0.35
N GLU A 152 3.32 3.15 -1.54
CA GLU A 152 4.45 3.02 -2.45
C GLU A 152 5.73 3.65 -1.87
N PHE A 153 5.61 4.83 -1.25
CA PHE A 153 6.74 5.50 -0.60
C PHE A 153 7.27 4.70 0.59
N LEU A 154 6.41 4.25 1.50
CA LEU A 154 6.76 3.51 2.71
C LEU A 154 7.53 2.23 2.37
N HIS A 155 7.02 1.46 1.41
CA HIS A 155 7.60 0.16 1.06
C HIS A 155 8.80 0.29 0.13
N ARG A 156 8.64 0.97 -1.03
CA ARG A 156 9.64 0.96 -2.10
C ARG A 156 10.71 2.04 -1.97
N TYR A 157 10.49 3.05 -1.12
CA TYR A 157 11.49 4.07 -0.83
C TYR A 157 12.02 3.97 0.61
N PHE A 158 11.15 4.18 1.59
CA PHE A 158 11.53 4.32 2.99
C PHE A 158 12.10 3.02 3.57
N LEU A 159 11.42 1.89 3.37
CA LEU A 159 11.84 0.58 3.82
C LEU A 159 12.92 -0.03 2.93
N LEU A 160 12.65 -0.15 1.62
CA LEU A 160 13.50 -0.90 0.69
C LEU A 160 14.94 -0.38 0.62
N ARG A 161 15.10 0.95 0.53
CA ARG A 161 16.40 1.57 0.27
C ARG A 161 17.45 1.22 1.33
N PRO A 162 17.26 1.47 2.63
CA PRO A 162 18.26 1.13 3.64
C PRO A 162 18.55 -0.38 3.73
N PHE A 163 17.55 -1.23 3.48
CA PHE A 163 17.72 -2.68 3.49
C PHE A 163 18.56 -3.17 2.31
N VAL A 164 18.32 -2.67 1.09
CA VAL A 164 19.11 -3.03 -0.10
C VAL A 164 20.51 -2.43 -0.05
N GLU A 165 20.68 -1.23 0.51
CA GLU A 165 22.01 -0.64 0.75
C GLU A 165 22.85 -1.52 1.70
N ARG A 166 22.22 -2.14 2.71
CA ARG A 166 22.90 -3.02 3.68
C ARG A 166 23.11 -4.45 3.20
N TRP A 167 22.12 -5.00 2.51
CA TRP A 167 22.07 -6.37 2.03
C TRP A 167 21.68 -6.38 0.54
N PRO A 168 22.60 -6.06 -0.38
CA PRO A 168 22.25 -5.90 -1.81
C PRO A 168 21.62 -7.13 -2.47
N LYS A 169 21.93 -8.34 -1.97
CA LYS A 169 21.41 -9.60 -2.52
C LYS A 169 20.00 -9.96 -2.03
N TRP A 170 19.67 -9.62 -0.78
CA TRP A 170 18.50 -10.17 -0.07
C TRP A 170 17.61 -9.11 0.58
N GLY A 171 18.12 -7.89 0.76
CA GLY A 171 17.40 -6.81 1.45
C GLY A 171 16.09 -6.42 0.77
N TRP A 172 15.92 -6.77 -0.52
CA TRP A 172 14.68 -6.56 -1.24
C TRP A 172 13.52 -7.43 -0.74
N VAL A 173 13.79 -8.60 -0.16
CA VAL A 173 12.76 -9.56 0.29
C VAL A 173 11.87 -8.98 1.39
N VAL A 174 12.37 -8.00 2.16
CA VAL A 174 11.63 -7.38 3.27
C VAL A 174 10.30 -6.77 2.80
N VAL A 175 10.25 -6.21 1.59
CA VAL A 175 9.07 -5.54 1.06
C VAL A 175 7.94 -6.52 0.76
N PRO A 176 8.08 -7.49 -0.17
CA PRO A 176 6.99 -8.42 -0.48
C PRO A 176 6.55 -9.24 0.73
N VAL A 177 7.46 -9.56 1.67
CA VAL A 177 7.08 -10.22 2.93
C VAL A 177 6.22 -9.28 3.79
N SER A 178 6.62 -8.02 3.98
CA SER A 178 5.81 -7.06 4.75
C SER A 178 4.42 -6.83 4.14
N GLU A 179 4.33 -6.78 2.80
CA GLU A 179 3.07 -6.62 2.10
C GLU A 179 2.18 -7.84 2.24
N ALA A 180 2.72 -9.05 2.07
CA ALA A 180 1.96 -10.28 2.28
C ALA A 180 1.42 -10.39 3.70
N LEU A 181 2.25 -10.08 4.71
CA LEU A 181 1.84 -10.07 6.11
C LEU A 181 0.71 -9.06 6.37
N TYR A 182 0.82 -7.85 5.80
CA TYR A 182 -0.23 -6.84 5.90
C TYR A 182 -1.52 -7.22 5.15
N HIS A 183 -1.48 -8.19 4.24
CA HIS A 183 -2.64 -8.63 3.46
C HIS A 183 -3.21 -10.00 3.86
N LEU A 184 -2.78 -10.57 5.00
CA LEU A 184 -3.30 -11.84 5.49
C LEU A 184 -4.81 -11.84 5.77
N GLN A 185 -5.43 -10.67 5.92
CA GLN A 185 -6.87 -10.46 6.09
C GLN A 185 -7.65 -10.41 4.77
N LYS A 186 -6.99 -10.45 3.62
CA LYS A 186 -7.64 -10.46 2.29
C LYS A 186 -7.93 -11.89 1.83
N ASP A 187 -8.74 -12.00 0.78
CA ASP A 187 -8.94 -13.27 0.09
C ASP A 187 -7.59 -13.86 -0.37
N PRO A 188 -7.34 -15.18 -0.21
CA PRO A 188 -6.05 -15.79 -0.54
C PRO A 188 -5.62 -15.60 -2.00
N ILE A 189 -6.55 -15.56 -2.96
CA ILE A 189 -6.23 -15.34 -4.37
C ILE A 189 -5.73 -13.91 -4.58
N GLU A 190 -6.41 -12.93 -3.96
CA GLU A 190 -5.99 -11.53 -4.00
C GLU A 190 -4.62 -11.35 -3.34
N MET A 191 -4.43 -11.93 -2.14
CA MET A 191 -3.15 -11.89 -1.44
C MET A 191 -2.01 -12.49 -2.29
N ALA A 192 -2.23 -13.63 -2.95
CA ALA A 192 -1.24 -14.25 -3.82
C ALA A 192 -0.88 -13.35 -5.01
N ALA A 193 -1.88 -12.74 -5.66
CA ALA A 193 -1.67 -11.79 -6.75
C ALA A 193 -0.88 -10.56 -6.29
N MET A 194 -1.25 -9.98 -5.13
CA MET A 194 -0.54 -8.85 -4.52
C MET A 194 0.90 -9.20 -4.16
N PHE A 195 1.16 -10.40 -3.64
CA PHE A 195 2.53 -10.85 -3.34
C PHE A 195 3.39 -10.97 -4.60
N VAL A 196 2.86 -11.57 -5.67
CA VAL A 196 3.56 -11.68 -6.96
C VAL A 196 3.84 -10.30 -7.55
N ALA A 197 2.83 -9.41 -7.56
CA ALA A 197 3.00 -8.03 -8.00
C ALA A 197 4.05 -7.28 -7.14
N GLY A 198 4.00 -7.46 -5.82
CA GLY A 198 4.96 -6.90 -4.86
C GLY A 198 6.39 -7.32 -5.15
N ILE A 199 6.65 -8.58 -5.49
CA ILE A 199 7.97 -9.06 -5.92
C ILE A 199 8.41 -8.33 -7.19
N VAL A 200 7.57 -8.30 -8.24
CA VAL A 200 7.93 -7.68 -9.52
C VAL A 200 8.21 -6.18 -9.35
N PHE A 201 7.33 -5.46 -8.65
CA PHE A 201 7.50 -4.04 -8.33
C PHE A 201 8.78 -3.78 -7.55
N THR A 202 9.07 -4.62 -6.55
CA THR A 202 10.26 -4.47 -5.72
C THR A 202 11.53 -4.70 -6.53
N LEU A 203 11.61 -5.78 -7.30
CA LEU A 203 12.77 -6.09 -8.13
C LEU A 203 13.02 -5.00 -9.19
N TRP A 204 11.96 -4.50 -9.82
CA TRP A 204 12.07 -3.37 -10.75
C TRP A 204 12.58 -2.11 -10.04
N THR A 205 12.03 -1.80 -8.86
CA THR A 205 12.45 -0.66 -8.04
C THR A 205 13.93 -0.74 -7.67
N VAL A 206 14.43 -1.92 -7.29
CA VAL A 206 15.86 -2.14 -7.02
C VAL A 206 16.69 -1.90 -8.27
N ALA A 207 16.28 -2.44 -9.42
CA ALA A 207 17.01 -2.35 -10.67
C ALA A 207 17.05 -0.94 -11.27
N ARG A 208 16.03 -0.11 -11.00
CA ARG A 208 15.92 1.26 -11.54
C ARG A 208 16.17 2.35 -10.51
N LYS A 209 16.19 2.02 -9.22
CA LYS A 209 16.17 2.97 -8.11
C LYS A 209 15.07 4.01 -8.33
N ASN A 210 13.86 3.52 -8.60
CA ASN A 210 12.73 4.33 -9.02
C ASN A 210 11.43 3.69 -8.57
N LEU A 211 10.41 4.48 -8.23
CA LEU A 211 9.11 3.95 -7.76
C LEU A 211 7.94 4.29 -8.68
N MET A 212 8.17 5.03 -9.78
CA MET A 212 7.09 5.52 -10.62
C MET A 212 6.33 4.39 -11.33
N LEU A 213 7.00 3.32 -11.77
CA LEU A 213 6.30 2.21 -12.43
C LEU A 213 5.33 1.52 -11.45
N PRO A 214 5.76 1.04 -10.27
CA PRO A 214 4.85 0.51 -9.26
C PRO A 214 3.71 1.47 -8.93
N LEU A 215 4.02 2.75 -8.69
CA LEU A 215 3.02 3.77 -8.37
C LEU A 215 1.95 3.93 -9.46
N ILE A 216 2.37 4.01 -10.72
CA ILE A 216 1.43 4.20 -11.85
C ILE A 216 0.61 2.93 -12.08
N VAL A 217 1.22 1.74 -12.04
CA VAL A 217 0.47 0.49 -12.21
C VAL A 217 -0.54 0.31 -11.08
N HIS A 218 -0.13 0.55 -9.83
CA HIS A 218 -1.01 0.44 -8.67
C HIS A 218 -2.17 1.43 -8.77
N ALA A 219 -1.90 2.69 -9.11
CA ALA A 219 -2.94 3.69 -9.36
C ALA A 219 -3.88 3.30 -10.50
N ALA A 220 -3.35 2.72 -11.59
CA ALA A 220 -4.17 2.26 -12.71
C ALA A 220 -5.11 1.12 -12.30
N VAL A 221 -4.65 0.17 -11.47
CA VAL A 221 -5.48 -0.91 -10.94
C VAL A 221 -6.58 -0.36 -10.03
N GLU A 222 -6.25 0.54 -9.11
CA GLU A 222 -7.22 1.14 -8.18
C GLU A 222 -8.26 2.02 -8.90
N VAL A 223 -7.85 2.79 -9.91
CA VAL A 223 -8.77 3.53 -10.78
C VAL A 223 -9.62 2.57 -11.61
N GLY A 224 -9.01 1.52 -12.17
CA GLY A 224 -9.71 0.49 -12.93
C GLY A 224 -10.77 -0.22 -12.09
N LEU A 225 -10.45 -0.56 -10.84
CA LEU A 225 -11.38 -1.12 -9.87
C LEU A 225 -12.52 -0.14 -9.55
N ALA A 226 -12.22 1.13 -9.29
CA ALA A 226 -13.25 2.13 -9.01
C ALA A 226 -14.23 2.30 -10.18
N VAL A 227 -13.73 2.30 -11.42
CA VAL A 227 -14.55 2.36 -12.63
C VAL A 227 -15.35 1.08 -12.81
N PHE A 228 -14.73 -0.08 -12.62
CA PHE A 228 -15.39 -1.39 -12.68
C PHE A 228 -16.59 -1.42 -11.73
N LEU A 229 -16.40 -1.06 -10.47
CA LEU A 229 -17.44 -1.10 -9.44
C LEU A 229 -18.66 -0.21 -9.75
N VAL A 230 -18.54 0.83 -10.57
CA VAL A 230 -19.67 1.72 -10.90
C VAL A 230 -20.27 1.45 -12.28
N LEU A 231 -19.63 0.65 -13.12
CA LEU A 231 -20.08 0.37 -14.49
C LEU A 231 -20.46 -1.08 -14.76
N VAL A 232 -19.92 -2.03 -13.99
CA VAL A 232 -20.08 -3.48 -14.18
C VAL A 232 -20.64 -4.09 -12.91
#